data_AF-A0A1Y3NSG0-F1
#
_entry.id   AF-A0A1Y3NSG0-F1
#
_cell.length_a   1.000
_cell.length_b   1.000
_cell.length_c   1.000
_cell.angle_alpha   90.00
_cell.angle_beta   90.00
_cell.angle_gamma   90.00
#
_symmetry.space_group_name_H-M   'P 1'
#
loop_
_entity.id
_entity.type
_entity.pdbx_description
1 polymer ?
#
loop_
_entity_poly.entity_id
_entity_poly.type
_entity_poly.pdbx_seq_one_letter_code
_entity_poly.pdbx_strand_id
1 'polypeptide(L)'
;MSATLDSEKFQKYFNDAPLLKVPGRTFPVEIYYSPEAERNYLDAAIRTVIQIHTCEEPGDILLFLTGEEEIEDACRRLRDENSSLMKASSEIGELRPIPLYSSLPPALQQKIFDDPPPPRAPGKQPGRKVIVSTNIAETSLTIDGIVYVIDPGFSKQKVYNPRIRIESLLVSPISKASAKQRAGRAGRTREGKCFRLYTEQSYIKDLNEQTYPEIMRSNLGSVVLQLKKLGIDDLVHFDFMDAPAPETLMRALELLNYLEALDDEGELTKTGEIMAEFPLDPQLCKMLIASSKYKCSEEVLTIVAMLSVPNVYIRPKDQKDRADEKRRQFEHDDGDHITLLKTFQAFKANHEDPNWCYNNYLNIRSLKNADNVRIQVENIMKRLGLDVPVSLCKLPILKRRDTILP
;
A
#
# COMPACT_ATOMS: atom_id res chain seq x y z
N MET A 1 19.94 5.61 9.18
CA MET A 1 19.10 5.81 10.39
C MET A 1 18.06 4.70 10.40
N SER A 2 17.92 3.94 11.50
CA SER A 2 16.94 2.86 11.60
C SER A 2 16.19 2.96 12.93
N ALA A 3 14.88 2.78 12.89
CA ALA A 3 14.04 2.80 14.09
C ALA A 3 14.11 1.47 14.88
N THR A 4 14.40 0.35 14.21
CA THR A 4 14.09 -0.99 14.74
C THR A 4 14.96 -2.13 14.21
N LEU A 5 16.03 -1.81 13.48
CA LEU A 5 16.88 -2.87 12.93
C LEU A 5 17.79 -3.45 14.01
N ASP A 6 18.07 -4.74 13.85
CA ASP A 6 19.19 -5.42 14.46
C ASP A 6 20.48 -4.63 14.15
N SER A 7 20.88 -3.77 15.08
CA SER A 7 22.01 -2.87 14.90
C SER A 7 23.30 -3.65 14.63
N GLU A 8 23.44 -4.83 15.23
CA GLU A 8 24.61 -5.69 15.08
C GLU A 8 24.75 -6.18 13.64
N LYS A 9 23.63 -6.56 13.01
CA LYS A 9 23.61 -6.95 11.60
C LYS A 9 24.12 -5.85 10.68
N PHE A 10 23.67 -4.62 10.90
CA PHE A 10 24.11 -3.46 10.12
C PHE A 10 25.58 -3.14 10.37
N GLN A 11 26.02 -3.16 11.63
CA GLN A 11 27.43 -2.93 11.96
C GLN A 11 28.32 -3.95 11.26
N LYS A 12 28.00 -5.25 11.38
CA LYS A 12 28.76 -6.32 10.76
C LYS A 12 28.81 -6.20 9.23
N TYR A 13 27.69 -5.87 8.60
CA TYR A 13 27.62 -5.68 7.15
C TYR A 13 28.44 -4.46 6.69
N PHE A 14 28.42 -3.36 7.45
CA PHE A 14 29.20 -2.15 7.17
C PHE A 14 30.58 -2.16 7.86
N ASN A 15 31.26 -3.31 7.91
CA ASN A 15 32.63 -3.45 8.44
C ASN A 15 32.81 -2.87 9.84
N ASP A 16 31.95 -3.28 10.77
CA ASP A 16 31.91 -2.84 12.17
C ASP A 16 31.80 -1.32 12.34
N ALA A 17 30.99 -0.69 11.48
CA ALA A 17 30.75 0.75 11.53
C ALA A 17 30.32 1.23 12.94
N PRO A 18 30.73 2.44 13.37
CA PRO A 18 30.33 2.99 14.67
C PRO A 18 28.81 3.12 14.83
N LEU A 19 28.28 2.63 15.95
CA LEU A 19 26.87 2.73 16.30
C LEU A 19 26.62 3.94 17.20
N LEU A 20 25.86 4.91 16.69
CA LEU A 20 25.29 5.98 17.51
C LEU A 20 23.87 5.61 17.92
N LYS A 21 23.67 5.25 19.19
CA LYS A 21 22.34 4.96 19.76
C LYS A 21 21.77 6.20 20.42
N VAL A 22 20.69 6.74 19.86
CA VAL A 22 19.92 7.81 20.50
C VAL A 22 18.90 7.15 21.46
N PRO A 23 18.99 7.38 22.78
CA PRO A 23 18.02 6.82 23.71
C PRO A 23 16.65 7.42 23.43
N GLY A 24 15.66 6.56 23.17
CA GLY A 24 14.27 6.99 23.01
C GLY A 24 13.73 7.52 24.34
N ARG A 25 13.01 8.64 24.28
CA ARG A 25 12.18 9.10 25.39
C ARG A 25 10.80 8.50 25.22
N THR A 26 10.61 7.28 25.74
CA THR A 26 9.31 6.61 25.76
C THR A 26 8.91 6.35 27.20
N PHE A 27 7.70 6.74 27.55
CA PHE A 27 7.07 6.41 28.81
C PHE A 27 6.66 4.93 28.83
N PRO A 28 6.50 4.33 30.04
CA PRO A 28 6.00 2.96 30.17
C PRO A 28 4.67 2.74 29.45
N VAL A 29 4.51 1.57 28.83
CA VAL A 29 3.27 1.15 28.19
C VAL A 29 2.82 -0.18 28.79
N GLU A 30 1.62 -0.20 29.39
CA GLU A 30 1.00 -1.42 29.88
C GLU A 30 0.48 -2.26 28.71
N ILE A 31 0.78 -3.55 28.72
CA ILE A 31 0.37 -4.47 27.65
C ILE A 31 -0.74 -5.39 28.17
N TYR A 32 -1.87 -5.38 27.48
CA TYR A 32 -3.01 -6.26 27.72
C TYR A 32 -3.13 -7.26 26.57
N TYR A 33 -3.32 -8.54 26.89
CA TYR A 33 -3.59 -9.59 25.90
C TYR A 33 -5.02 -10.08 26.03
N SER A 34 -5.60 -10.49 24.91
CA SER A 34 -6.88 -11.20 24.93
C SER A 34 -6.70 -12.55 25.65
N PRO A 35 -7.63 -12.96 26.53
CA PRO A 35 -7.55 -14.25 27.20
C PRO A 35 -7.74 -15.42 26.21
N GLU A 36 -8.52 -15.20 25.15
CA GLU A 36 -8.80 -16.19 24.11
C GLU A 36 -8.58 -15.61 22.71
N ALA A 37 -8.39 -16.48 21.72
CA ALA A 37 -8.22 -16.06 20.33
C ALA A 37 -9.53 -15.48 19.76
N GLU A 38 -9.48 -14.24 19.28
CA GLU A 38 -10.63 -13.56 18.69
C GLU A 38 -10.85 -14.02 17.24
N ARG A 39 -12.02 -14.62 16.96
CA ARG A 39 -12.37 -15.08 15.59
C ARG A 39 -12.61 -13.92 14.64
N ASN A 40 -13.23 -12.85 15.13
CA ASN A 40 -13.45 -11.63 14.38
C ASN A 40 -12.76 -10.45 15.07
N TYR A 41 -11.49 -10.24 14.72
CA TYR A 41 -10.67 -9.20 15.33
C TYR A 41 -11.19 -7.78 15.01
N LEU A 42 -11.95 -7.59 13.92
CA LEU A 42 -12.53 -6.29 13.58
C LEU A 42 -13.63 -5.90 14.57
N ASP A 43 -14.53 -6.83 14.88
CA ASP A 43 -15.59 -6.62 15.88
C ASP A 43 -15.00 -6.41 17.27
N ALA A 44 -14.01 -7.24 17.64
CA ALA A 44 -13.30 -7.11 18.90
C ALA A 44 -12.60 -5.74 19.00
N ALA A 45 -11.93 -5.28 17.94
CA ALA A 45 -11.29 -3.97 17.89
C ALA A 45 -12.28 -2.83 18.11
N ILE A 46 -13.41 -2.84 17.40
CA ILE A 46 -14.44 -1.80 17.55
C ILE A 46 -15.00 -1.79 18.97
N ARG A 47 -15.31 -2.96 19.54
CA ARG A 47 -15.76 -3.09 20.94
C ARG A 47 -14.72 -2.53 21.91
N THR A 48 -13.44 -2.84 21.72
CA THR A 48 -12.36 -2.31 22.55
C THR A 48 -12.23 -0.79 22.42
N VAL A 49 -12.35 -0.21 21.22
CA VAL A 49 -12.38 1.25 21.04
C VAL A 49 -13.49 1.88 21.88
N ILE A 50 -14.71 1.34 21.80
CA ILE A 50 -15.85 1.85 22.54
C ILE A 50 -15.64 1.72 24.05
N GLN A 51 -15.16 0.57 24.52
CA GLN A 51 -14.86 0.35 25.94
C GLN A 51 -13.81 1.34 26.49
N ILE A 52 -12.72 1.56 25.73
CA ILE A 52 -11.70 2.54 26.12
C ILE A 52 -12.30 3.94 26.11
N HIS A 53 -13.12 4.30 25.12
CA HIS A 53 -13.79 5.60 25.08
C HIS A 53 -14.70 5.86 26.28
N THR A 54 -15.39 4.84 26.79
CA THR A 54 -16.34 4.99 27.90
C THR A 54 -15.72 4.88 29.29
N CYS A 55 -14.64 4.11 29.44
CA CYS A 55 -14.14 3.71 30.76
C CYS A 55 -12.74 4.23 31.10
N GLU A 56 -11.95 4.61 30.11
CA GLU A 56 -10.55 5.03 30.33
C GLU A 56 -10.40 6.55 30.33
N GLU A 57 -9.37 7.03 31.02
CA GLU A 57 -9.01 8.45 31.13
C GLU A 57 -8.71 9.12 29.76
N PRO A 58 -8.70 10.46 29.66
CA PRO A 58 -8.46 11.16 28.40
C PRO A 58 -7.16 10.73 27.70
N GLY A 59 -7.24 10.50 26.40
CA GLY A 59 -6.12 10.13 25.53
C GLY A 59 -6.62 9.56 24.20
N ASP A 60 -5.94 9.86 23.11
CA ASP A 60 -6.38 9.42 21.79
C ASP A 60 -6.04 7.94 21.55
N ILE A 61 -6.83 7.32 20.67
CA ILE A 61 -6.72 5.90 20.34
C ILE A 61 -6.10 5.74 18.96
N LEU A 62 -5.14 4.83 18.84
CA LEU A 62 -4.62 4.33 17.58
C LEU A 62 -5.00 2.86 17.39
N LEU A 63 -5.84 2.59 16.41
CA LEU A 63 -6.26 1.23 16.02
C LEU A 63 -5.55 0.82 14.73
N PHE A 64 -4.86 -0.32 14.76
CA PHE A 64 -4.27 -0.92 13.56
C PHE A 64 -5.24 -1.85 12.84
N LEU A 65 -5.44 -1.66 11.53
CA LEU A 65 -6.20 -2.54 10.65
C LEU A 65 -5.43 -2.80 9.34
N THR A 66 -5.94 -3.70 8.49
CA THR A 66 -5.12 -4.27 7.40
C THR A 66 -5.26 -3.53 6.07
N GLY A 67 -6.33 -2.79 5.83
CA GLY A 67 -6.54 -2.08 4.57
C GLY A 67 -7.74 -1.14 4.53
N GLU A 68 -7.86 -0.42 3.42
CA GLU A 68 -8.85 0.64 3.19
C GLU A 68 -10.30 0.22 3.47
N GLU A 69 -10.78 -0.89 2.88
CA GLU A 69 -12.18 -1.33 3.05
C GLU A 69 -12.52 -1.59 4.53
N GLU A 70 -11.61 -2.21 5.26
CA GLU A 70 -11.76 -2.53 6.68
C GLU A 70 -11.73 -1.27 7.55
N ILE A 71 -10.84 -0.32 7.22
CA ILE A 71 -10.72 0.96 7.91
C ILE A 71 -11.97 1.82 7.74
N GLU A 72 -12.51 1.89 6.52
CA GLU A 72 -13.72 2.67 6.25
C GLU A 72 -14.95 2.03 6.92
N ASP A 73 -15.05 0.70 6.94
CA ASP A 73 -16.11 0.00 7.66
C ASP A 73 -16.04 0.24 9.17
N ALA A 74 -14.84 0.12 9.76
CA ALA A 74 -14.62 0.43 11.18
C ALA A 74 -14.98 1.89 11.50
N CYS A 75 -14.52 2.84 10.69
CA CYS A 75 -14.83 4.26 10.87
C CYS A 75 -16.34 4.52 10.84
N ARG A 76 -17.07 3.91 9.90
CA ARG A 76 -18.53 4.03 9.82
C ARG A 76 -19.21 3.47 11.07
N ARG A 77 -18.90 2.23 11.44
CA ARG A 77 -19.49 1.58 12.62
C ARG A 77 -19.19 2.35 13.92
N LEU A 78 -17.98 2.87 14.07
CA LEU A 78 -17.63 3.71 15.22
C LEU A 78 -18.43 5.02 15.28
N ARG A 79 -18.74 5.64 14.13
CA ARG A 79 -19.62 6.84 14.10
C ARG A 79 -21.05 6.49 14.51
N ASP A 80 -21.56 5.34 14.08
CA ASP A 80 -22.92 4.87 14.40
C ASP A 80 -23.04 4.55 15.91
N GLU A 81 -22.05 3.84 16.47
CA GLU A 81 -21.96 3.55 17.91
C GLU A 81 -21.83 4.84 18.73
N ASN A 82 -20.93 5.75 18.33
CA ASN A 82 -20.78 7.06 18.98
C ASN A 82 -22.10 7.85 18.99
N SER A 83 -22.83 7.86 17.87
CA SER A 83 -24.13 8.53 17.77
C SER A 83 -25.17 7.94 18.74
N SER A 84 -25.10 6.63 19.00
CA SER A 84 -25.97 5.93 19.93
C SER A 84 -25.57 6.21 21.40
N LEU A 85 -24.29 6.16 21.72
CA LEU A 85 -23.75 6.49 23.05
C LEU A 85 -24.05 7.94 23.44
N MET A 86 -23.89 8.86 22.49
CA MET A 86 -24.13 10.29 22.69
C MET A 86 -25.61 10.64 22.91
N LYS A 87 -26.53 9.76 22.48
CA LYS A 87 -27.96 9.82 22.81
C LYS A 87 -28.27 9.21 24.18
N ALA A 88 -27.54 8.15 24.56
CA ALA A 88 -27.74 7.43 25.80
C ALA A 88 -27.18 8.17 27.04
N SER A 89 -26.04 8.85 26.91
CA SER A 89 -25.42 9.61 28.00
C SER A 89 -24.92 10.97 27.53
N SER A 90 -25.19 11.99 28.33
CA SER A 90 -24.71 13.35 28.09
C SER A 90 -23.30 13.61 28.64
N GLU A 91 -22.74 12.65 29.39
CA GLU A 91 -21.41 12.76 30.01
C GLU A 91 -20.27 12.34 29.08
N ILE A 92 -20.57 11.45 28.13
CA ILE A 92 -19.61 10.93 27.16
C ILE A 92 -19.33 12.00 26.09
N GLY A 93 -18.04 12.26 25.84
CA GLY A 93 -17.57 13.17 24.79
C GLY A 93 -17.70 12.58 23.39
N GLU A 94 -17.57 13.43 22.35
CA GLU A 94 -17.60 12.98 20.96
C GLU A 94 -16.42 12.06 20.65
N LEU A 95 -16.68 10.87 20.10
CA LEU A 95 -15.67 10.06 19.44
C LEU A 95 -15.54 10.47 17.97
N ARG A 96 -14.32 10.81 17.52
CA ARG A 96 -14.04 11.17 16.13
C ARG A 96 -13.14 10.13 15.46
N PRO A 97 -13.69 9.22 14.64
CA PRO A 97 -12.91 8.28 13.84
C PRO A 97 -12.27 8.97 12.63
N ILE A 98 -10.96 8.80 12.44
CA ILE A 98 -10.18 9.34 11.33
C ILE A 98 -9.44 8.20 10.63
N PRO A 99 -9.70 7.93 9.33
CA PRO A 99 -9.01 6.89 8.59
C PRO A 99 -7.59 7.33 8.20
N LEU A 100 -6.64 6.38 8.16
CA LEU A 100 -5.27 6.63 7.70
C LEU A 100 -4.69 5.44 6.93
N TYR A 101 -4.64 5.55 5.60
CA TYR A 101 -4.08 4.55 4.68
C TYR A 101 -3.42 5.22 3.46
N SER A 102 -2.64 4.47 2.67
CA SER A 102 -1.72 5.03 1.65
C SER A 102 -2.44 5.75 0.49
N SER A 103 -3.59 5.23 0.06
CA SER A 103 -4.43 5.82 -1.00
C SER A 103 -5.23 7.06 -0.55
N LEU A 104 -5.15 7.48 0.72
CA LEU A 104 -5.89 8.63 1.24
C LEU A 104 -5.28 9.97 0.78
N PRO A 105 -6.06 10.99 0.33
CA PRO A 105 -5.54 12.29 -0.08
C PRO A 105 -4.71 13.00 1.00
N PRO A 106 -3.66 13.77 0.66
CA PRO A 106 -2.80 14.43 1.66
C PRO A 106 -3.57 15.35 2.61
N ALA A 107 -4.56 16.10 2.10
CA ALA A 107 -5.41 16.95 2.92
C ALA A 107 -6.26 16.16 3.94
N LEU A 108 -6.64 14.92 3.63
CA LEU A 108 -7.34 14.05 4.58
C LEU A 108 -6.38 13.35 5.53
N GLN A 109 -5.17 13.00 5.08
CA GLN A 109 -4.12 12.49 5.97
C GLN A 109 -3.73 13.52 7.03
N GLN A 110 -3.71 14.81 6.69
CA GLN A 110 -3.40 15.89 7.65
C GLN A 110 -4.39 15.99 8.81
N LYS A 111 -5.64 15.53 8.64
CA LYS A 111 -6.65 15.54 9.71
C LYS A 111 -6.27 14.72 10.93
N ILE A 112 -5.32 13.79 10.80
CA ILE A 112 -4.79 13.04 11.95
C ILE A 112 -4.10 13.94 12.97
N PHE A 113 -3.63 15.12 12.55
CA PHE A 113 -2.98 16.12 13.40
C PHE A 113 -3.97 17.12 14.00
N ASP A 114 -5.26 17.06 13.63
CA ASP A 114 -6.28 17.92 14.22
C ASP A 114 -6.44 17.58 15.72
N ASP A 115 -6.74 18.61 16.51
CA ASP A 115 -7.01 18.45 17.94
C ASP A 115 -8.25 17.55 18.17
N PRO A 116 -8.30 16.82 19.31
CA PRO A 116 -9.47 16.05 19.68
C PRO A 116 -10.71 16.95 19.82
N PRO A 117 -11.94 16.41 19.65
CA PRO A 117 -13.15 17.20 19.73
C PRO A 117 -13.27 17.94 21.08
N PRO A 118 -13.70 19.22 21.09
CA PRO A 118 -13.85 19.96 22.33
C PRO A 118 -14.97 19.36 23.20
N PRO A 119 -14.95 19.61 24.52
CA PRO A 119 -16.01 19.17 25.43
C PRO A 119 -17.34 19.81 25.06
N ARG A 120 -18.44 19.04 25.18
CA ARG A 120 -19.79 19.48 24.78
C ARG A 120 -20.36 20.60 25.66
N ALA A 121 -19.86 20.72 26.89
CA ALA A 121 -20.26 21.75 27.84
C ALA A 121 -19.10 22.04 28.80
N PRO A 122 -19.05 23.23 29.43
CA PRO A 122 -18.06 23.55 30.45
C PRO A 122 -18.06 22.50 31.58
N GLY A 123 -16.89 21.94 31.91
CA GLY A 123 -16.73 20.93 32.96
C GLY A 123 -17.02 19.48 32.55
N LYS A 124 -17.39 19.22 31.28
CA LYS A 124 -17.53 17.84 30.76
C LYS A 124 -16.23 17.33 30.15
N GLN A 125 -16.11 16.01 30.04
CA GLN A 125 -14.93 15.38 29.42
C GLN A 125 -14.77 15.82 27.95
N PRO A 126 -13.54 16.10 27.50
CA PRO A 126 -13.26 16.35 26.09
C PRO A 126 -13.59 15.11 25.25
N GLY A 127 -13.89 15.33 23.98
CA GLY A 127 -14.00 14.22 23.04
C GLY A 127 -12.66 13.53 22.81
N ARG A 128 -12.70 12.44 22.06
CA ARG A 128 -11.54 11.61 21.77
C ARG A 128 -11.40 11.38 20.28
N LYS A 129 -10.18 11.45 19.77
CA LYS A 129 -9.86 11.07 18.39
C LYS A 129 -9.48 9.59 18.36
N VAL A 130 -9.98 8.88 17.35
CA VAL A 130 -9.59 7.50 17.05
C VAL A 130 -9.00 7.46 15.66
N ILE A 131 -7.72 7.17 15.56
CA ILE A 131 -7.05 7.03 14.28
C ILE A 131 -7.06 5.55 13.94
N VAL A 132 -7.69 5.22 12.82
CA VAL A 132 -7.79 3.85 12.32
C VAL A 132 -6.84 3.73 11.13
N SER A 133 -5.71 3.04 11.33
CA SER A 133 -4.58 3.07 10.39
C SER A 133 -4.06 1.71 9.99
N THR A 134 -3.44 1.65 8.80
CA THR A 134 -2.54 0.54 8.44
C THR A 134 -1.20 0.65 9.17
N ASN A 135 -0.20 -0.13 8.76
CA ASN A 135 1.17 -0.04 9.26
C ASN A 135 1.87 1.31 8.95
N ILE A 136 1.21 2.27 8.29
CA ILE A 136 1.75 3.63 8.08
C ILE A 136 2.02 4.32 9.43
N ALA A 137 1.14 4.13 10.42
CA ALA A 137 1.33 4.67 11.76
C ALA A 137 2.40 3.92 12.58
N GLU A 138 2.89 2.77 12.11
CA GLU A 138 3.85 1.93 12.83
C GLU A 138 5.26 2.52 12.86
N THR A 139 5.71 3.14 11.76
CA THR A 139 7.05 3.75 11.61
C THR A 139 6.98 5.22 11.23
N SER A 140 6.17 5.57 10.24
CA SER A 140 6.42 6.72 9.37
C SER A 140 5.85 8.06 9.85
N LEU A 141 4.99 8.07 10.87
CA LEU A 141 4.33 9.29 11.35
C LEU A 141 4.28 9.37 12.87
N THR A 142 4.52 10.55 13.44
CA THR A 142 4.36 10.82 14.87
C THR A 142 3.03 11.54 15.09
N ILE A 143 2.04 10.84 15.64
CA ILE A 143 0.76 11.45 15.99
C ILE A 143 0.78 11.74 17.48
N ASP A 144 0.68 13.02 17.82
CA ASP A 144 0.64 13.46 19.21
C ASP A 144 -0.71 13.11 19.86
N GLY A 145 -0.71 12.92 21.17
CA GLY A 145 -1.92 12.62 21.95
C GLY A 145 -2.33 11.15 22.04
N ILE A 146 -1.68 10.25 21.28
CA ILE A 146 -1.95 8.80 21.37
C ILE A 146 -1.49 8.24 22.71
N VAL A 147 -2.44 7.69 23.46
CA VAL A 147 -2.22 7.03 24.76
C VAL A 147 -2.67 5.56 24.72
N TYR A 148 -3.63 5.25 23.86
CA TYR A 148 -4.19 3.91 23.74
C TYR A 148 -3.89 3.34 22.36
N VAL A 149 -3.31 2.15 22.31
CA VAL A 149 -3.08 1.40 21.07
C VAL A 149 -3.92 0.13 21.09
N ILE A 150 -4.58 -0.19 19.98
CA ILE A 150 -5.27 -1.45 19.78
C ILE A 150 -4.59 -2.16 18.61
N ASP A 151 -4.06 -3.34 18.88
CA ASP A 151 -3.27 -4.14 17.93
C ASP A 151 -3.91 -5.51 17.70
N PRO A 152 -4.63 -5.70 16.59
CA PRO A 152 -5.13 -7.01 16.18
C PRO A 152 -4.04 -8.02 15.78
N GLY A 153 -2.80 -7.56 15.57
CA GLY A 153 -1.68 -8.46 15.24
C GLY A 153 -1.54 -8.81 13.75
N PHE A 154 -2.23 -8.11 12.85
CA PHE A 154 -2.18 -8.37 11.40
C PHE A 154 -1.67 -7.18 10.58
N SER A 155 -1.13 -7.48 9.41
CA SER A 155 -0.73 -6.52 8.37
C SER A 155 -0.83 -7.16 6.98
N LYS A 156 -1.08 -6.36 5.94
CA LYS A 156 -0.94 -6.84 4.56
C LYS A 156 0.54 -6.87 4.19
N GLN A 157 1.03 -8.02 3.72
CA GLN A 157 2.42 -8.22 3.33
C GLN A 157 2.47 -8.80 1.92
N LYS A 158 3.46 -8.35 1.14
CA LYS A 158 3.76 -8.96 -0.16
C LYS A 158 4.35 -10.35 0.08
N VAL A 159 3.85 -11.31 -0.69
CA VAL A 159 4.33 -12.69 -0.73
C VAL A 159 4.49 -13.07 -2.18
N TYR A 160 5.70 -13.48 -2.54
CA TYR A 160 6.03 -14.00 -3.86
C TYR A 160 6.16 -15.52 -3.84
N ASN A 161 5.47 -16.19 -4.76
CA ASN A 161 5.64 -17.62 -4.97
C ASN A 161 6.41 -17.87 -6.28
N PRO A 162 7.68 -18.29 -6.22
CA PRO A 162 8.54 -18.44 -7.40
C PRO A 162 8.08 -19.56 -8.35
N ARG A 163 7.36 -20.57 -7.86
CA ARG A 163 6.93 -21.72 -8.69
C ARG A 163 5.82 -21.34 -9.65
N ILE A 164 4.87 -20.52 -9.18
CA ILE A 164 3.75 -20.02 -9.99
C ILE A 164 4.01 -18.62 -10.55
N ARG A 165 5.12 -17.98 -10.16
CA ARG A 165 5.53 -16.63 -10.55
C ARG A 165 4.49 -15.54 -10.25
N ILE A 166 3.79 -15.68 -9.12
CA ILE A 166 2.76 -14.74 -8.68
C ILE A 166 3.21 -14.03 -7.42
N GLU A 167 3.11 -12.70 -7.43
CA GLU A 167 3.16 -11.86 -6.24
C GLU A 167 1.73 -11.59 -5.76
N SER A 168 1.49 -11.71 -4.46
CA SER A 168 0.19 -11.49 -3.85
C SER A 168 0.33 -10.70 -2.56
N LEU A 169 -0.66 -9.83 -2.31
CA LEU A 169 -0.74 -9.06 -1.08
C LEU A 169 -1.67 -9.80 -0.11
N LEU A 170 -1.10 -10.52 0.85
CA LEU A 170 -1.85 -11.36 1.80
C LEU A 170 -1.88 -10.73 3.19
N VAL A 171 -3.01 -10.87 3.87
CA VAL A 171 -3.10 -10.55 5.30
C VAL A 171 -2.29 -11.60 6.07
N SER A 172 -1.26 -11.15 6.77
CA SER A 172 -0.33 -12.00 7.52
C SER A 172 -0.16 -11.48 8.95
N PRO A 173 0.14 -12.35 9.93
CA PRO A 173 0.52 -11.93 11.27
C PRO A 173 1.75 -11.01 11.23
N ILE A 174 1.80 -10.06 12.16
CA ILE A 174 2.97 -9.18 12.33
C ILE A 174 4.13 -9.90 13.03
N SER A 175 5.32 -9.31 12.99
CA SER A 175 6.42 -9.77 13.84
C SER A 175 6.32 -9.21 15.25
N LYS A 176 7.03 -9.83 16.21
CA LYS A 176 7.22 -9.30 17.56
C LYS A 176 7.86 -7.92 17.53
N ALA A 177 8.80 -7.67 16.62
CA ALA A 177 9.38 -6.34 16.39
C ALA A 177 8.30 -5.31 16.01
N SER A 178 7.41 -5.64 15.07
CA SER A 178 6.28 -4.77 14.70
C SER A 178 5.31 -4.56 15.87
N ALA A 179 4.95 -5.61 16.60
CA ALA A 179 4.08 -5.52 17.77
C ALA A 179 4.65 -4.62 18.88
N LYS A 180 5.98 -4.62 19.06
CA LYS A 180 6.69 -3.71 19.98
C LYS A 180 6.64 -2.27 19.48
N GLN A 181 6.82 -2.03 18.18
CA GLN A 181 6.71 -0.69 17.59
C GLN A 181 5.31 -0.10 17.74
N ARG A 182 4.29 -0.91 17.46
CA ARG A 182 2.87 -0.54 17.62
C ARG A 182 2.59 -0.15 19.06
N ALA A 183 2.98 -0.98 20.03
CA ALA A 183 2.85 -0.67 21.45
C ALA A 183 3.59 0.63 21.85
N GLY A 184 4.79 0.84 21.32
CA GLY A 184 5.59 2.04 21.57
C GLY A 184 4.93 3.36 21.11
N ARG A 185 3.87 3.30 20.29
CA ARG A 185 3.10 4.49 19.89
C ARG A 185 2.27 5.08 21.03
N ALA A 186 1.86 4.26 22.00
CA ALA A 186 1.14 4.71 23.20
C ALA A 186 2.03 5.47 24.19
N GLY A 187 3.34 5.21 24.21
CA GLY A 187 4.27 5.72 25.22
C GLY A 187 5.00 7.00 24.84
N ARG A 188 4.51 7.79 23.87
CA ARG A 188 5.28 8.93 23.33
C ARG A 188 5.10 10.22 24.12
N THR A 189 3.90 10.48 24.59
CA THR A 189 3.56 11.72 25.31
C THR A 189 3.48 11.51 26.82
N ARG A 190 3.01 10.35 27.26
CA ARG A 190 2.88 9.93 28.66
C ARG A 190 2.71 8.42 28.74
N GLU A 191 2.53 7.90 29.96
CA GLU A 191 2.16 6.49 30.18
C GLU A 191 0.93 6.11 29.38
N GLY A 192 0.96 4.94 28.75
CA GLY A 192 -0.08 4.50 27.83
C GLY A 192 -0.41 3.02 27.98
N LYS A 193 -1.43 2.57 27.24
CA LYS A 193 -1.89 1.17 27.25
C LYS A 193 -1.95 0.63 25.82
N CYS A 194 -1.54 -0.62 25.65
CA CYS A 194 -1.63 -1.34 24.39
C CYS A 194 -2.46 -2.61 24.58
N PHE A 195 -3.56 -2.71 23.83
CA PHE A 195 -4.49 -3.82 23.84
C PHE A 195 -4.24 -4.71 22.62
N ARG A 196 -3.63 -5.88 22.86
CA ARG A 196 -3.36 -6.91 21.84
C ARG A 196 -4.55 -7.85 21.77
N LEU A 197 -5.19 -7.95 20.62
CA LEU A 197 -6.39 -8.80 20.43
C LEU A 197 -6.04 -10.27 20.15
N TYR A 198 -4.88 -10.71 20.66
CA TYR A 198 -4.36 -12.06 20.57
C TYR A 198 -3.78 -12.45 21.92
N THR A 199 -3.66 -13.76 22.14
CA THR A 199 -3.17 -14.29 23.42
C THR A 199 -1.67 -14.05 23.59
N GLU A 200 -1.22 -13.98 24.84
CA GLU A 200 0.22 -13.93 25.15
C GLU A 200 0.96 -15.16 24.61
N GLN A 201 0.31 -16.33 24.64
CA GLN A 201 0.89 -17.56 24.08
C GLN A 201 1.14 -17.43 22.58
N SER A 202 0.18 -16.89 21.83
CA SER A 202 0.34 -16.64 20.39
C SER A 202 1.42 -15.60 20.11
N TYR A 203 1.55 -14.57 20.94
CA TYR A 203 2.65 -13.62 20.83
C TYR A 203 4.02 -14.31 20.95
N ILE A 204 4.17 -15.25 21.90
CA ILE A 204 5.44 -15.93 22.16
C ILE A 204 5.75 -17.00 21.10
N LYS A 205 4.76 -17.83 20.77
CA LYS A 205 4.95 -19.04 19.95
C LYS A 205 4.71 -18.84 18.46
N ASP A 206 3.72 -18.03 18.09
CA ASP A 206 3.23 -17.96 16.70
C ASP A 206 3.88 -16.81 15.92
N LEU A 207 4.22 -15.70 16.59
CA LEU A 207 4.81 -14.54 15.92
C LEU A 207 6.33 -14.69 15.75
N ASN A 208 6.81 -14.42 14.53
CA ASN A 208 8.23 -14.33 14.22
C ASN A 208 8.89 -13.13 14.95
N GLU A 209 10.17 -13.25 15.32
CA GLU A 209 10.89 -12.15 15.98
C GLU A 209 10.95 -10.88 15.12
N GLN A 210 11.28 -11.05 13.83
CA GLN A 210 11.37 -9.96 12.86
C GLN A 210 10.62 -10.33 11.58
N THR A 211 10.18 -9.28 10.87
CA THR A 211 9.58 -9.42 9.56
C THR A 211 10.69 -9.69 8.54
N TYR A 212 10.52 -10.72 7.69
CA TYR A 212 11.49 -11.00 6.64
C TYR A 212 11.70 -9.77 5.71
N PRO A 213 12.93 -9.53 5.23
CA PRO A 213 13.20 -8.47 4.26
C PRO A 213 12.34 -8.58 3.00
N GLU A 214 12.11 -7.44 2.33
CA GLU A 214 11.31 -7.41 1.09
C GLU A 214 11.99 -8.19 -0.05
N ILE A 215 13.32 -8.17 -0.13
CA ILE A 215 14.08 -8.90 -1.16
C ILE A 215 13.83 -10.42 -1.13
N MET A 216 13.48 -10.98 0.03
CA MET A 216 13.17 -12.40 0.16
C MET A 216 11.72 -12.75 -0.18
N ARG A 217 10.85 -11.74 -0.39
CA ARG A 217 9.40 -11.92 -0.46
C ARG A 217 8.72 -11.23 -1.65
N SER A 218 9.49 -10.62 -2.54
CA SER A 218 8.98 -9.89 -3.71
C SER A 218 9.56 -10.47 -5.00
N ASN A 219 8.91 -10.16 -6.13
CA ASN A 219 9.47 -10.45 -7.45
C ASN A 219 10.75 -9.64 -7.68
N LEU A 220 11.82 -10.29 -8.12
CA LEU A 220 13.14 -9.67 -8.32
C LEU A 220 13.40 -9.22 -9.76
N GLY A 221 12.46 -9.37 -10.70
CA GLY A 221 12.70 -9.03 -12.11
C GLY A 221 13.21 -7.61 -12.36
N SER A 222 12.61 -6.61 -11.69
CA SER A 222 13.06 -5.22 -11.78
C SER A 222 14.41 -4.98 -11.09
N VAL A 223 14.65 -5.65 -9.94
CA VAL A 223 15.91 -5.56 -9.19
C VAL A 223 17.07 -6.16 -9.98
N VAL A 224 16.89 -7.35 -10.55
CA VAL A 224 17.91 -8.03 -11.37
C VAL A 224 18.23 -7.20 -12.61
N LEU A 225 17.23 -6.62 -13.28
CA LEU A 225 17.44 -5.75 -14.42
C LEU A 225 18.29 -4.51 -14.05
N GLN A 226 18.01 -3.89 -12.90
CA GLN A 226 18.79 -2.77 -12.38
C GLN A 226 20.23 -3.17 -12.00
N LEU A 227 20.42 -4.32 -11.34
CA LEU A 227 21.75 -4.83 -11.00
C LEU A 227 22.59 -5.10 -12.24
N LYS A 228 22.00 -5.73 -13.26
CA LYS A 228 22.68 -5.97 -14.54
C LYS A 228 23.06 -4.68 -15.25
N LYS A 229 22.19 -3.66 -15.24
CA LYS A 229 22.52 -2.32 -15.75
C LYS A 229 23.67 -1.63 -15.00
N LEU A 230 23.83 -1.91 -13.71
CA LEU A 230 24.97 -1.42 -12.92
C LEU A 230 26.28 -2.15 -13.24
N GLY A 231 26.27 -3.17 -14.11
CA GLY A 231 27.44 -3.98 -14.46
C GLY A 231 27.75 -5.08 -13.46
N ILE A 232 26.73 -5.55 -12.73
CA ILE A 232 26.89 -6.66 -11.77
C ILE A 232 26.48 -7.95 -12.47
N ASP A 233 27.48 -8.77 -12.82
CA ASP A 233 27.26 -10.04 -13.51
C ASP A 233 27.05 -11.20 -12.56
N ASP A 234 27.83 -11.25 -11.49
CA ASP A 234 27.74 -12.30 -10.48
C ASP A 234 26.68 -11.96 -9.42
N LEU A 235 25.43 -12.23 -9.77
CA LEU A 235 24.28 -12.03 -8.88
C LEU A 235 24.24 -13.04 -7.72
N VAL A 236 24.94 -14.18 -7.85
CA VAL A 236 24.93 -15.25 -6.85
C VAL A 236 25.82 -14.87 -5.67
N HIS A 237 26.99 -14.29 -5.96
CA HIS A 237 27.94 -13.84 -4.94
C HIS A 237 27.85 -12.33 -4.67
N PHE A 238 26.81 -11.67 -5.17
CA PHE A 238 26.55 -10.28 -4.82
C PHE A 238 26.34 -10.14 -3.31
N ASP A 239 26.96 -9.12 -2.72
CA ASP A 239 26.95 -8.87 -1.29
C ASP A 239 25.58 -8.34 -0.82
N PHE A 240 24.62 -9.24 -0.68
CA PHE A 240 23.33 -8.94 -0.07
C PHE A 240 23.43 -9.07 1.45
N MET A 241 22.93 -8.08 2.19
CA MET A 241 22.75 -8.21 3.63
C MET A 241 21.83 -9.40 4.01
N ASP A 242 20.83 -9.65 3.16
CA ASP A 242 19.96 -10.82 3.20
C ASP A 242 19.78 -11.33 1.78
N ALA A 243 20.47 -12.43 1.45
CA ALA A 243 20.39 -13.00 0.11
C ALA A 243 19.00 -13.61 -0.15
N PRO A 244 18.37 -13.32 -1.30
CA PRO A 244 17.16 -14.01 -1.71
C PRO A 244 17.44 -15.49 -2.02
N ALA A 245 16.38 -16.30 -2.07
CA ALA A 245 16.52 -17.70 -2.48
C ALA A 245 17.07 -17.79 -3.92
N PRO A 246 18.04 -18.69 -4.21
CA PRO A 246 18.59 -18.85 -5.56
C PRO A 246 17.52 -19.14 -6.62
N GLU A 247 16.46 -19.88 -6.27
CA GLU A 247 15.33 -20.14 -7.15
C GLU A 247 14.65 -18.83 -7.60
N THR A 248 14.47 -17.85 -6.70
CA THR A 248 13.85 -16.56 -7.02
C THR A 248 14.71 -15.76 -7.99
N LEU A 249 16.03 -15.74 -7.80
CA LEU A 249 16.97 -15.09 -8.73
C LEU A 249 16.95 -15.76 -10.12
N MET A 250 16.97 -17.09 -10.16
CA MET A 250 16.89 -17.85 -11.40
C MET A 250 15.60 -17.56 -12.16
N ARG A 251 14.45 -17.49 -11.48
CA ARG A 251 13.17 -17.10 -12.11
C ARG A 251 13.16 -15.68 -12.65
N ALA A 252 13.84 -14.74 -11.98
CA ALA A 252 13.98 -13.38 -12.47
C ALA A 252 14.86 -13.32 -13.74
N LEU A 253 15.97 -14.06 -13.77
CA LEU A 253 16.83 -14.17 -14.96
C LEU A 253 16.08 -14.82 -16.14
N GLU A 254 15.38 -15.93 -15.90
CA GLU A 254 14.53 -16.58 -16.91
C GLU A 254 13.49 -15.60 -17.48
N LEU A 255 12.78 -14.87 -16.61
CA LEU A 255 11.79 -13.87 -17.04
C LEU A 255 12.43 -12.80 -17.93
N LEU A 256 13.60 -12.28 -17.56
CA LEU A 256 14.26 -11.23 -18.33
C LEU A 256 14.81 -11.75 -19.67
N ASN A 257 15.30 -12.98 -19.72
CA ASN A 257 15.67 -13.63 -20.98
C ASN A 257 14.43 -13.83 -21.88
N TYR A 258 13.30 -14.30 -21.35
CA TYR A 258 12.04 -14.40 -22.12
C TYR A 258 11.53 -13.06 -22.67
N LEU A 259 11.78 -11.96 -21.96
CA LEU A 259 11.43 -10.62 -22.41
C LEU A 259 12.45 -10.03 -23.39
N GLU A 260 13.49 -10.79 -23.75
CA GLU A 260 14.65 -10.37 -24.56
C GLU A 260 15.39 -9.19 -23.91
N ALA A 261 15.28 -9.02 -22.59
CA ALA A 261 16.02 -8.02 -21.83
C ALA A 261 17.45 -8.50 -21.56
N LEU A 262 17.63 -9.82 -21.42
CA LEU A 262 18.92 -10.50 -21.35
C LEU A 262 19.05 -11.46 -22.53
N ASP A 263 20.27 -11.70 -22.99
CA ASP A 263 20.58 -12.79 -23.94
C ASP A 263 20.77 -14.14 -23.22
N ASP A 264 21.19 -15.17 -23.96
CA ASP A 264 21.36 -16.54 -23.44
C ASP A 264 22.61 -16.67 -22.55
N GLU A 265 23.56 -15.75 -22.72
CA GLU A 265 24.75 -15.60 -21.89
C GLU A 265 24.45 -14.81 -20.59
N GLY A 266 23.27 -14.18 -20.50
CA GLY A 266 22.84 -13.40 -19.34
C GLY A 266 23.34 -11.95 -19.36
N GLU A 267 23.77 -11.46 -20.51
CA GLU A 267 24.21 -10.09 -20.74
C GLU A 267 23.02 -9.19 -21.14
N LEU A 268 23.15 -7.90 -20.82
CA LEU A 268 22.09 -6.93 -21.07
C LEU A 268 21.97 -6.63 -22.56
N THR A 269 20.80 -6.87 -23.14
CA THR A 269 20.55 -6.52 -24.55
C THR A 269 20.24 -5.03 -24.68
N LYS A 270 20.24 -4.51 -25.92
CA LYS A 270 19.75 -3.14 -26.21
C LYS A 270 18.30 -2.93 -25.73
N THR A 271 17.47 -3.96 -25.79
CA THR A 271 16.11 -3.89 -25.25
C THR A 271 16.14 -3.82 -23.73
N GLY A 272 16.99 -4.61 -23.08
CA GLY A 272 17.21 -4.55 -21.63
C GLY A 272 17.69 -3.18 -21.15
N GLU A 273 18.64 -2.55 -21.85
CA GLU A 273 19.13 -1.19 -21.57
C GLU A 273 17.99 -0.17 -21.57
N ILE A 274 17.13 -0.22 -22.60
CA ILE A 274 15.95 0.64 -22.72
C ILE A 274 14.94 0.33 -21.62
N MET A 275 14.67 -0.96 -21.33
CA MET A 275 13.73 -1.37 -20.27
C MET A 275 14.15 -0.85 -18.90
N ALA A 276 15.44 -0.84 -18.61
CA ALA A 276 16.00 -0.43 -17.33
C ALA A 276 15.99 1.11 -17.10
N GLU A 277 15.59 1.90 -18.10
CA GLU A 277 15.35 3.34 -17.98
C GLU A 277 13.92 3.66 -17.47
N PHE A 278 12.99 2.72 -17.60
CA PHE A 278 11.61 2.90 -17.17
C PHE A 278 11.41 2.51 -15.70
N PRO A 279 10.68 3.30 -14.90
CA PRO A 279 10.32 2.95 -13.52
C PRO A 279 9.07 2.05 -13.50
N LEU A 280 9.07 0.99 -14.31
CA LEU A 280 7.94 0.07 -14.50
C LEU A 280 8.41 -1.38 -14.40
N ASP A 281 7.46 -2.30 -14.21
CA ASP A 281 7.77 -3.72 -14.26
C ASP A 281 8.25 -4.14 -15.66
N PRO A 282 9.22 -5.08 -15.76
CA PRO A 282 9.81 -5.49 -17.04
C PRO A 282 8.80 -5.86 -18.12
N GLN A 283 7.68 -6.50 -17.75
CA GLN A 283 6.62 -6.88 -18.69
C GLN A 283 5.92 -5.65 -19.29
N LEU A 284 5.65 -4.62 -18.48
CA LEU A 284 5.05 -3.37 -18.94
C LEU A 284 6.04 -2.59 -19.81
N CYS A 285 7.33 -2.59 -19.45
CA CYS A 285 8.37 -1.99 -20.29
C CYS A 285 8.45 -2.65 -21.67
N LYS A 286 8.43 -3.99 -21.72
CA LYS A 286 8.45 -4.74 -22.99
C LYS A 286 7.25 -4.40 -23.85
N MET A 287 6.05 -4.34 -23.25
CA MET A 287 4.82 -3.94 -23.94
C MET A 287 4.93 -2.52 -24.53
N LEU A 288 5.47 -1.56 -23.78
CA LEU A 288 5.72 -0.20 -24.29
C LEU A 288 6.71 -0.18 -25.46
N ILE A 289 7.84 -0.88 -25.36
CA ILE A 289 8.87 -0.89 -26.40
C ILE A 289 8.33 -1.56 -27.68
N ALA A 290 7.61 -2.68 -27.52
CA ALA A 290 6.98 -3.38 -28.65
C ALA A 290 5.91 -2.51 -29.35
N SER A 291 5.19 -1.68 -28.60
CA SER A 291 4.11 -0.84 -29.14
C SER A 291 4.53 0.10 -30.26
N SER A 292 5.79 0.58 -30.24
CA SER A 292 6.35 1.39 -31.33
C SER A 292 6.44 0.61 -32.65
N LYS A 293 6.73 -0.69 -32.60
CA LYS A 293 6.76 -1.57 -33.80
C LYS A 293 5.36 -1.79 -34.38
N TYR A 294 4.35 -1.91 -33.51
CA TYR A 294 2.95 -2.12 -33.90
C TYR A 294 2.18 -0.82 -34.20
N LYS A 295 2.81 0.34 -33.99
CA LYS A 295 2.25 1.69 -34.15
C LYS A 295 1.04 1.98 -33.25
N CYS A 296 1.03 1.41 -32.04
CA CYS A 296 -0.07 1.55 -31.06
C CYS A 296 0.43 2.11 -29.71
N SER A 297 1.52 2.87 -29.73
CA SER A 297 2.18 3.34 -28.51
C SER A 297 1.34 4.34 -27.72
N GLU A 298 0.47 5.14 -28.35
CA GLU A 298 -0.44 6.03 -27.64
C GLU A 298 -1.43 5.25 -26.75
N GLU A 299 -2.03 4.20 -27.29
CA GLU A 299 -3.01 3.38 -26.56
C GLU A 299 -2.32 2.54 -25.50
N VAL A 300 -1.19 1.91 -25.83
CA VAL A 300 -0.43 1.09 -24.87
C VAL A 300 0.12 1.95 -23.73
N LEU A 301 0.62 3.16 -24.01
CA LEU A 301 1.03 4.12 -22.99
C LEU A 301 -0.10 4.43 -22.01
N THR A 302 -1.32 4.59 -22.54
CA THR A 302 -2.52 4.81 -21.70
C THR A 302 -2.81 3.60 -20.82
N ILE A 303 -2.78 2.39 -21.40
CA ILE A 303 -3.05 1.14 -20.68
C ILE A 303 -2.02 0.94 -19.57
N VAL A 304 -0.74 1.14 -19.85
CA VAL A 304 0.35 1.01 -18.87
C VAL A 304 0.18 1.99 -17.73
N ALA A 305 -0.14 3.26 -18.03
CA ALA A 305 -0.40 4.26 -17.01
C ALA A 305 -1.59 3.88 -16.12
N MET A 306 -2.66 3.33 -16.70
CA MET A 306 -3.84 2.85 -15.97
C MET A 306 -3.57 1.61 -15.12
N LEU A 307 -2.69 0.70 -15.57
CA LEU A 307 -2.27 -0.48 -14.80
C LEU A 307 -1.30 -0.13 -13.66
N SER A 308 -0.60 0.99 -13.77
CA SER A 308 0.38 1.45 -12.77
C SER A 308 -0.26 2.17 -11.57
N VAL A 309 -1.59 2.38 -11.59
CA VAL A 309 -2.32 3.04 -10.50
C VAL A 309 -3.29 2.08 -9.81
N PRO A 310 -3.71 2.37 -8.56
CA PRO A 310 -4.78 1.62 -7.91
C PRO A 310 -6.06 1.63 -8.76
N ASN A 311 -6.89 0.60 -8.58
CA ASN A 311 -8.13 0.43 -9.33
C ASN A 311 -8.95 1.73 -9.41
N VAL A 312 -9.28 2.13 -10.64
CA VAL A 312 -10.02 3.36 -10.93
C VAL A 312 -11.52 3.22 -10.70
N TYR A 313 -12.05 2.00 -10.66
CA TYR A 313 -13.48 1.75 -10.46
C TYR A 313 -13.83 1.67 -8.97
N ILE A 314 -14.80 2.48 -8.55
CA ILE A 314 -15.36 2.47 -7.20
C ILE A 314 -16.61 1.60 -7.21
N ARG A 315 -16.73 0.66 -6.26
CA ARG A 315 -17.89 -0.24 -6.18
C ARG A 315 -18.46 -0.29 -4.75
N PRO A 316 -19.23 0.72 -4.32
CA PRO A 316 -19.79 0.77 -2.96
C PRO A 316 -20.76 -0.38 -2.71
N LYS A 317 -20.77 -0.95 -1.49
CA LYS A 317 -21.60 -2.13 -1.18
C LYS A 317 -23.10 -1.91 -1.39
N ASP A 318 -23.58 -0.70 -1.09
CA ASP A 318 -25.00 -0.34 -1.17
C ASP A 318 -25.44 0.06 -2.58
N GLN A 319 -24.50 0.25 -3.51
CA GLN A 319 -24.76 0.74 -4.87
C GLN A 319 -24.08 -0.11 -5.94
N LYS A 320 -23.82 -1.39 -5.65
CA LYS A 320 -23.11 -2.33 -6.54
C LYS A 320 -23.72 -2.38 -7.94
N ASP A 321 -25.04 -2.56 -8.02
CA ASP A 321 -25.72 -2.71 -9.32
C ASP A 321 -25.61 -1.46 -10.19
N ARG A 322 -25.73 -0.27 -9.58
CA ARG A 322 -25.56 1.01 -10.28
C ARG A 322 -24.11 1.24 -10.72
N ALA A 323 -23.14 0.90 -9.87
CA ALA A 323 -21.73 1.00 -10.21
C ALA A 323 -21.36 0.07 -11.37
N ASP A 324 -21.89 -1.16 -11.36
CA ASP A 324 -21.68 -2.14 -12.43
C ASP A 324 -22.36 -1.70 -13.74
N GLU A 325 -23.58 -1.14 -13.68
CA GLU A 325 -24.26 -0.56 -14.84
C GLU A 325 -23.46 0.58 -15.47
N LYS A 326 -22.90 1.49 -14.66
CA LYS A 326 -22.01 2.56 -15.16
C LYS A 326 -20.73 2.00 -15.75
N ARG A 327 -20.12 0.98 -15.14
CA ARG A 327 -18.92 0.32 -15.66
C ARG A 327 -19.16 -0.32 -17.03
N ARG A 328 -20.32 -0.97 -17.23
CA ARG A 328 -20.71 -1.58 -18.53
C ARG A 328 -20.67 -0.60 -19.70
N GLN A 329 -20.85 0.70 -19.46
CA GLN A 329 -20.78 1.72 -20.51
C GLN A 329 -19.36 1.87 -21.10
N PHE A 330 -18.34 1.50 -20.33
CA PHE A 330 -16.94 1.54 -20.75
C PHE A 330 -16.41 0.18 -21.21
N GLU A 331 -17.15 -0.90 -20.93
CA GLU A 331 -16.72 -2.26 -21.28
C GLU A 331 -16.47 -2.41 -22.78
N HIS A 332 -15.47 -3.22 -23.08
CA HIS A 332 -15.17 -3.64 -24.43
C HIS A 332 -15.10 -5.15 -24.49
N ASP A 333 -15.75 -5.73 -25.50
CA ASP A 333 -15.72 -7.18 -25.77
C ASP A 333 -14.30 -7.72 -25.99
N ASP A 334 -13.34 -6.83 -26.28
CA ASP A 334 -11.97 -7.22 -26.58
C ASP A 334 -11.08 -7.35 -25.32
N GLY A 335 -11.59 -6.97 -24.15
CA GLY A 335 -10.98 -7.25 -22.84
C GLY A 335 -10.80 -6.03 -21.94
N ASP A 336 -10.44 -6.31 -20.68
CA ASP A 336 -10.35 -5.30 -19.60
C ASP A 336 -9.30 -4.20 -19.87
N HIS A 337 -8.19 -4.52 -20.54
CA HIS A 337 -7.19 -3.50 -20.89
C HIS A 337 -7.76 -2.43 -21.83
N ILE A 338 -8.62 -2.83 -22.77
CA ILE A 338 -9.28 -1.89 -23.68
C ILE A 338 -10.39 -1.12 -22.96
N THR A 339 -11.06 -1.76 -22.00
CA THR A 339 -11.99 -1.09 -21.09
C THR A 339 -11.30 0.04 -20.30
N LEU A 340 -10.09 -0.19 -19.77
CA LEU A 340 -9.30 0.85 -19.10
C LEU A 340 -8.95 2.02 -20.04
N LEU A 341 -8.55 1.72 -21.28
CA LEU A 341 -8.29 2.72 -22.31
C LEU A 341 -9.52 3.58 -22.58
N LYS A 342 -10.68 2.96 -22.80
CA LYS A 342 -11.96 3.67 -23.01
C LYS A 342 -12.32 4.54 -21.82
N THR A 343 -12.18 4.03 -20.59
CA THR A 343 -12.44 4.81 -19.37
C THR A 343 -11.56 6.04 -19.30
N PHE A 344 -10.25 5.91 -19.59
CA PHE A 344 -9.33 7.05 -19.58
C PHE A 344 -9.65 8.09 -20.67
N GLN A 345 -9.97 7.62 -21.89
CA GLN A 345 -10.38 8.51 -22.98
C GLN A 345 -11.67 9.26 -22.65
N ALA A 346 -12.67 8.58 -22.06
CA ALA A 346 -13.89 9.22 -21.61
C ALA A 346 -13.63 10.25 -20.51
N PHE A 347 -12.72 9.97 -19.57
CA PHE A 347 -12.30 10.92 -18.54
C PHE A 347 -11.69 12.20 -19.13
N LYS A 348 -10.77 12.08 -20.10
CA LYS A 348 -10.17 13.24 -20.78
C LYS A 348 -11.18 13.99 -21.65
N ALA A 349 -12.08 13.27 -22.33
CA ALA A 349 -13.14 13.87 -23.15
C ALA A 349 -14.15 14.70 -22.34
N ASN A 350 -14.39 14.32 -21.07
CA ASN A 350 -15.24 15.06 -20.13
C ASN A 350 -14.44 16.09 -19.29
N HIS A 351 -13.30 16.55 -19.81
CA HIS A 351 -12.47 17.61 -19.20
C HIS A 351 -12.06 17.34 -17.75
N GLU A 352 -11.88 16.08 -17.38
CA GLU A 352 -11.48 15.68 -16.03
C GLU A 352 -12.45 16.12 -14.93
N ASP A 353 -13.73 16.28 -15.27
CA ASP A 353 -14.76 16.79 -14.36
C ASP A 353 -14.95 15.86 -13.13
N PRO A 354 -14.76 16.38 -11.90
CA PRO A 354 -15.04 15.63 -10.67
C PRO A 354 -16.47 15.12 -10.56
N ASN A 355 -17.46 15.88 -11.04
CA ASN A 355 -18.87 15.48 -10.94
C ASN A 355 -19.15 14.32 -11.90
N TRP A 356 -18.61 14.38 -13.12
CA TRP A 356 -18.67 13.27 -14.07
C TRP A 356 -18.03 12.00 -13.50
N CYS A 357 -16.85 12.09 -12.87
CA CYS A 357 -16.20 10.94 -12.24
C CYS A 357 -17.08 10.34 -11.14
N TYR A 358 -17.65 11.18 -10.27
CA TYR A 358 -18.54 10.76 -9.20
C TYR A 358 -19.78 10.03 -9.73
N ASN A 359 -20.43 10.58 -10.75
CA ASN A 359 -21.63 10.00 -11.37
C ASN A 359 -21.36 8.67 -12.10
N ASN A 360 -20.12 8.41 -12.49
CA ASN A 360 -19.69 7.17 -13.15
C ASN A 360 -18.94 6.21 -12.21
N TYR A 361 -18.93 6.49 -10.91
CA TYR A 361 -18.23 5.67 -9.90
C TYR A 361 -16.73 5.49 -10.21
N LEU A 362 -16.07 6.56 -10.65
CA LEU A 362 -14.64 6.57 -10.97
C LEU A 362 -13.84 7.34 -9.92
N ASN A 363 -12.67 6.81 -9.56
CA ASN A 363 -11.73 7.45 -8.68
C ASN A 363 -10.89 8.48 -9.45
N ILE A 364 -11.30 9.75 -9.36
CA ILE A 364 -10.60 10.87 -9.99
C ILE A 364 -9.12 10.96 -9.60
N ARG A 365 -8.75 10.59 -8.37
CA ARG A 365 -7.36 10.65 -7.92
C ARG A 365 -6.51 9.61 -8.64
N SER A 366 -6.99 8.38 -8.75
CA SER A 366 -6.31 7.33 -9.51
C SER A 366 -6.18 7.72 -10.98
N LEU A 367 -7.22 8.29 -11.60
CA LEU A 367 -7.19 8.76 -12.98
C LEU A 367 -6.20 9.91 -13.20
N LYS A 368 -6.15 10.90 -12.30
CA LYS A 368 -5.16 11.99 -12.35
C LYS A 368 -3.73 11.48 -12.14
N ASN A 369 -3.55 10.51 -11.24
CA ASN A 369 -2.26 9.86 -11.07
C ASN A 369 -1.86 9.09 -12.33
N ALA A 370 -2.80 8.44 -13.02
CA ALA A 370 -2.53 7.76 -14.28
C ALA A 370 -2.11 8.77 -15.35
N ASP A 371 -2.75 9.93 -15.44
CA ASP A 371 -2.34 11.01 -16.36
C ASP A 371 -0.90 11.50 -16.07
N ASN A 372 -0.55 11.67 -14.79
CA ASN A 372 0.82 12.02 -14.39
C ASN A 372 1.85 10.94 -14.77
N VAL A 373 1.55 9.66 -14.51
CA VAL A 373 2.40 8.53 -14.90
C VAL A 373 2.54 8.48 -16.42
N ARG A 374 1.45 8.67 -17.17
CA ARG A 374 1.43 8.72 -18.63
C ARG A 374 2.40 9.78 -19.15
N ILE A 375 2.33 11.01 -18.63
CA ILE A 375 3.22 12.12 -19.04
C ILE A 375 4.69 11.79 -18.73
N GLN A 376 4.97 11.21 -17.55
CA GLN A 376 6.33 10.84 -17.17
C GLN A 376 6.91 9.76 -18.10
N VAL A 377 6.14 8.71 -18.38
CA VAL A 377 6.54 7.63 -19.27
C VAL A 377 6.69 8.15 -20.71
N GLU A 378 5.79 9.01 -21.18
CA GLU A 378 5.89 9.64 -22.50
C GLU A 378 7.19 10.44 -22.66
N ASN A 379 7.58 11.21 -21.63
CA ASN A 379 8.84 11.96 -21.64
C ASN A 379 10.06 11.04 -21.71
N ILE A 380 10.02 9.90 -21.02
CA ILE A 380 11.08 8.88 -21.10
C ILE A 380 11.11 8.26 -22.51
N MET A 381 9.95 7.90 -23.08
CA MET A 381 9.85 7.36 -24.44
C MET A 381 10.45 8.32 -25.47
N LYS A 382 10.12 9.61 -25.38
CA LYS A 382 10.67 10.66 -26.25
C LYS A 382 12.19 10.79 -26.09
N ARG A 383 12.70 10.76 -24.86
CA ARG A 383 14.15 10.80 -24.57
C ARG A 383 14.90 9.62 -25.19
N LEU A 384 14.28 8.43 -25.18
CA LEU A 384 14.84 7.19 -25.72
C LEU A 384 14.62 7.03 -27.23
N GLY A 385 14.00 8.02 -27.89
CA GLY A 385 13.74 7.98 -29.34
C GLY A 385 12.67 6.97 -29.75
N LEU A 386 11.80 6.54 -28.82
CA LEU A 386 10.68 5.66 -29.13
C LEU A 386 9.55 6.46 -29.78
N ASP A 387 9.00 5.91 -30.87
CA ASP A 387 7.93 6.58 -31.63
C ASP A 387 6.64 6.64 -30.80
N VAL A 388 6.18 7.87 -30.54
CA VAL A 388 4.88 8.18 -29.94
C VAL A 388 4.10 8.99 -30.97
N PRO A 389 3.45 8.35 -31.95
CA PRO A 389 2.53 9.02 -32.85
C PRO A 389 1.54 9.87 -32.07
N VAL A 390 1.50 11.16 -32.42
CA VAL A 390 0.61 12.19 -31.82
C VAL A 390 -0.81 12.10 -32.39
N SER A 391 -1.11 11.10 -33.24
CA SER A 391 -2.42 10.96 -33.85
C SER A 391 -3.02 9.60 -33.55
N LEU A 392 -4.29 9.64 -33.11
CA LEU A 392 -5.25 8.54 -33.06
C LEU A 392 -5.29 7.85 -34.43
N CYS A 393 -4.31 7.00 -34.67
CA CYS A 393 -4.33 6.12 -35.82
C CYS A 393 -5.50 5.16 -35.53
N LYS A 394 -6.53 5.20 -36.37
CA LYS A 394 -7.61 4.21 -36.41
C LYS A 394 -7.04 2.85 -36.82
N LEU A 395 -6.13 2.30 -36.04
CA LEU A 395 -5.52 1.00 -36.28
C LEU A 395 -6.46 -0.08 -35.75
N PRO A 396 -6.59 -1.19 -36.48
CA PRO A 396 -7.47 -2.29 -36.08
C PRO A 396 -7.01 -2.88 -34.74
N ILE A 397 -7.98 -3.14 -33.87
CA ILE A 397 -7.82 -3.62 -32.48
C ILE A 397 -6.93 -4.88 -32.39
N LEU A 398 -6.89 -5.69 -33.44
CA LEU A 398 -6.02 -6.87 -33.58
C LEU A 398 -4.54 -6.56 -33.26
N LYS A 399 -3.98 -5.45 -33.78
CA LYS A 399 -2.58 -5.09 -33.49
C LYS A 399 -2.33 -4.70 -32.04
N ARG A 400 -3.36 -4.24 -31.32
CA ARG A 400 -3.26 -3.85 -29.91
C ARG A 400 -3.23 -5.09 -29.00
N ARG A 401 -3.96 -6.15 -29.37
CA ARG A 401 -3.92 -7.43 -28.64
C ARG A 401 -2.56 -8.13 -28.75
N ASP A 402 -1.98 -8.17 -29.94
CA ASP A 402 -0.66 -8.79 -30.17
C ASP A 402 0.47 -8.10 -29.39
N THR A 403 0.26 -6.86 -28.93
CA THR A 403 1.22 -6.14 -28.08
C THR A 403 1.02 -6.48 -26.60
N ILE A 404 -0.22 -6.72 -26.16
CA ILE A 404 -0.59 -7.00 -24.76
C ILE A 404 -0.32 -8.46 -24.38
N LEU A 405 -0.46 -9.36 -25.34
CA LEU A 405 -0.16 -10.79 -25.21
C LEU A 405 0.96 -11.16 -26.19
N PRO A 406 2.23 -10.84 -25.89
CA PRO A 406 3.36 -11.33 -26.69
C PRO A 406 3.52 -12.85 -26.58
#